data_AF-A0A1E7EKL8-F1
#
_entry.id   AF-A0A1E7EKL8-F1
#
_cell.length_a   1.000
_cell.length_b   1.000
_cell.length_c   1.000
_cell.angle_alpha   90.00
_cell.angle_beta   90.00
_cell.angle_gamma   90.00
#
_symmetry.space_group_name_H-M   'P 1'
#
loop_
_entity.id
_entity.type
_entity.pdbx_description
1 polymer ?
#
loop_
_entity_poly.entity_id
_entity_poly.type
_entity_poly.pdbx_seq_one_letter_code
_entity_poly.pdbx_strand_id
1 'polypeptide(L)'
;MPKRCFSLLVALTWVAMTITEAFTIPLPGGRSISLDEGGILRIQLGDASTLPTAPPSGTLAQPSTLESIQVRDTGTIKSFGAFCTQPLVKETFLGFYEGKLINIKSSSSEDISELVKTTDYVMSLDGGATFMEGFERAQDRDIFSPVHLNHADKASAGCNCLRVLSSQGGQVAFFIARDVNIGEELCFDYGENYWKGREIQKI
;
A
#
# COMPACT_ATOMS: atom_id res chain seq x y z
N MET A 1 25.02 -32.61 -0.09
CA MET A 1 24.97 -31.46 -1.01
C MET A 1 25.32 -30.20 -0.23
N PRO A 2 26.41 -29.48 -0.55
CA PRO A 2 26.82 -28.31 0.22
C PRO A 2 25.98 -27.08 -0.18
N LYS A 3 25.44 -26.37 0.82
CA LYS A 3 24.77 -25.07 0.65
C LYS A 3 25.83 -24.02 0.30
N ARG A 4 25.78 -23.48 -0.92
CA ARG A 4 26.64 -22.35 -1.34
C ARG A 4 26.08 -21.07 -0.73
N CYS A 5 26.80 -20.53 0.26
CA CYS A 5 26.59 -19.18 0.76
C CYS A 5 27.15 -18.20 -0.30
N PHE A 6 26.29 -17.43 -0.96
CA PHE A 6 26.74 -16.32 -1.80
C PHE A 6 26.92 -15.09 -0.91
N SER A 7 28.18 -14.79 -0.57
CA SER A 7 28.55 -13.50 0.03
C SER A 7 28.63 -12.46 -1.10
N LEU A 8 27.65 -11.56 -1.17
CA LEU A 8 27.72 -10.39 -2.05
C LEU A 8 28.62 -9.35 -1.35
N LEU A 9 29.90 -9.33 -1.73
CA LEU A 9 30.83 -8.29 -1.32
C LEU A 9 30.64 -7.09 -2.25
N VAL A 10 29.84 -6.10 -1.86
CA VAL A 10 29.79 -4.82 -2.56
C VAL A 10 30.99 -4.00 -2.07
N ALA A 11 32.04 -3.96 -2.88
CA ALA A 11 33.16 -3.05 -2.65
C ALA A 11 32.69 -1.62 -2.93
N LEU A 12 32.19 -0.92 -1.90
CA LEU A 12 32.02 0.53 -1.95
C LEU A 12 33.42 1.17 -1.90
N THR A 13 34.03 1.35 -3.06
CA THR A 13 35.07 2.38 -3.21
C THR A 13 34.41 3.72 -2.90
N TRP A 14 34.99 4.45 -1.95
CA TRP A 14 34.62 5.81 -1.56
C TRP A 14 34.75 6.76 -2.77
N VAL A 15 33.74 6.75 -3.62
CA VAL A 15 33.40 7.91 -4.43
C VAL A 15 32.13 8.42 -3.77
N ALA A 16 32.21 9.61 -3.17
CA ALA A 16 31.04 10.37 -2.79
C ALA A 16 30.34 10.77 -4.10
N MET A 17 29.68 9.79 -4.73
CA MET A 17 28.90 9.96 -5.92
C MET A 17 27.55 10.42 -5.40
N THR A 18 27.30 11.72 -5.48
CA THR A 18 25.96 12.27 -5.32
C THR A 18 25.13 11.66 -6.43
N ILE A 19 24.41 10.57 -6.13
CA ILE A 19 23.48 9.97 -7.08
C ILE A 19 22.29 10.93 -7.16
N THR A 20 22.33 11.84 -8.13
CA THR A 20 21.27 12.80 -8.41
C THR A 20 20.25 12.29 -9.42
N GLU A 21 20.50 11.13 -10.02
CA GLU A 21 19.67 10.58 -11.09
C GLU A 21 19.02 9.27 -10.65
N ALA A 22 17.74 9.11 -11.01
CA ALA A 22 17.02 7.87 -10.82
C ALA A 22 17.73 6.73 -11.57
N PHE A 23 17.88 5.58 -10.94
CA PHE A 23 18.52 4.42 -11.56
C PHE A 23 17.76 3.13 -11.26
N THR A 24 17.96 2.12 -12.09
CA THR A 24 17.48 0.76 -11.83
C THR A 24 18.57 -0.24 -12.18
N ILE A 25 19.00 -1.02 -11.18
CA ILE A 25 19.93 -2.14 -11.32
C ILE A 25 19.09 -3.43 -11.43
N PRO A 26 18.98 -4.04 -12.61
CA PRO A 26 18.32 -5.34 -12.75
C PRO A 26 19.16 -6.43 -12.08
N LEU A 27 18.50 -7.36 -11.38
CA LEU A 27 19.11 -8.51 -10.72
C LEU A 27 18.53 -9.82 -11.32
N PRO A 28 19.28 -10.94 -11.31
CA PRO A 28 18.78 -12.21 -11.85
C PRO A 28 17.47 -12.66 -11.19
N GLY A 29 16.53 -13.20 -11.98
CA GLY A 29 15.24 -13.69 -11.46
C GLY A 29 14.19 -12.60 -11.21
N GLY A 30 14.09 -11.59 -12.09
CA GLY A 30 13.06 -10.54 -12.04
C GLY A 30 13.22 -9.53 -10.90
N ARG A 31 14.35 -9.57 -10.21
CA ARG A 31 14.67 -8.70 -9.06
C ARG A 31 15.25 -7.37 -9.54
N SER A 32 15.16 -6.33 -8.72
CA SER A 32 15.74 -5.02 -9.05
C SER A 32 16.07 -4.22 -7.80
N ILE A 33 17.04 -3.32 -7.92
CA ILE A 33 17.28 -2.23 -6.96
C ILE A 33 17.10 -0.94 -7.74
N SER A 34 16.19 -0.06 -7.34
CA SER A 34 16.00 1.23 -7.99
C SER A 34 16.03 2.38 -6.99
N LEU A 35 16.50 3.53 -7.45
CA LEU A 35 16.34 4.82 -6.78
C LEU A 35 15.45 5.65 -7.69
N ASP A 36 14.28 6.08 -7.21
CA ASP A 36 13.41 6.97 -7.98
C ASP A 36 13.83 8.45 -7.85
N GLU A 37 13.21 9.33 -8.65
CA GLU A 37 13.50 10.77 -8.64
C GLU A 37 13.17 11.43 -7.28
N GLY A 38 12.38 10.77 -6.44
CA GLY A 38 12.09 11.18 -5.07
C GLY A 38 13.15 10.74 -4.05
N GLY A 39 14.21 10.07 -4.49
CA GLY A 39 15.27 9.55 -3.62
C GLY A 39 14.89 8.29 -2.85
N ILE A 40 13.81 7.60 -3.23
CA ILE A 40 13.37 6.39 -2.55
C ILE A 40 14.09 5.19 -3.15
N LEU A 41 14.86 4.48 -2.31
CA LEU A 41 15.47 3.20 -2.66
C LEU A 41 14.42 2.08 -2.57
N ARG A 42 14.15 1.41 -3.70
CA ARG A 42 13.24 0.27 -3.80
C ARG A 42 14.02 -1.00 -4.12
N ILE A 43 13.71 -2.09 -3.43
CA ILE A 43 14.32 -3.41 -3.67
C ILE A 43 13.21 -4.42 -3.97
N GLN A 44 13.21 -4.96 -5.19
CA GLN A 44 12.32 -6.02 -5.63
C GLN A 44 13.03 -7.37 -5.47
N LEU A 45 12.53 -8.24 -4.58
CA LEU A 45 13.23 -9.46 -4.13
C LEU A 45 12.65 -10.79 -4.64
N GLY A 46 11.73 -10.80 -5.60
CA GLY A 46 11.20 -12.05 -6.18
C GLY A 46 10.95 -11.97 -7.68
N ASP A 47 10.48 -13.09 -8.25
CA ASP A 47 9.86 -13.07 -9.57
C ASP A 47 8.85 -11.92 -9.59
N ALA A 48 8.89 -11.11 -10.65
CA ALA A 48 7.89 -10.10 -10.86
C ALA A 48 6.54 -10.82 -11.04
N SER A 49 5.86 -11.12 -9.94
CA SER A 49 4.42 -10.95 -9.89
C SER A 49 4.22 -9.56 -10.46
N THR A 50 3.71 -9.49 -11.68
CA THR A 50 3.48 -8.24 -12.39
C THR A 50 2.39 -7.53 -11.62
N LEU A 51 2.76 -6.86 -10.53
CA LEU A 51 1.88 -5.93 -9.85
C LEU A 51 1.36 -4.98 -10.93
N PRO A 52 0.06 -4.66 -10.89
CA PRO A 52 -0.48 -3.68 -11.81
C PRO A 52 0.31 -2.38 -11.67
N THR A 53 0.55 -1.72 -12.80
CA THR A 53 1.18 -0.40 -12.77
C THR A 53 0.14 0.61 -12.31
N ALA A 54 0.48 1.42 -11.30
CA ALA A 54 -0.40 2.50 -10.87
C ALA A 54 -0.72 3.43 -12.07
N PRO A 55 -1.99 3.79 -12.30
CA PRO A 55 -2.34 4.70 -13.38
C PRO A 55 -1.82 6.13 -13.06
N PRO A 56 -1.88 7.07 -14.02
CA PRO A 56 -1.54 8.46 -13.75
C PRO A 56 -2.35 9.05 -12.59
N SER A 57 -1.72 9.93 -11.82
CA SER A 57 -2.36 10.67 -10.73
C SER A 57 -3.67 11.32 -11.18
N GLY A 58 -4.73 11.17 -10.38
CA GLY A 58 -6.06 11.70 -10.71
C GLY A 58 -6.90 10.80 -11.62
N THR A 59 -6.38 9.65 -12.06
CA THR A 59 -7.21 8.61 -12.68
C THR A 59 -8.28 8.15 -11.69
N LEU A 60 -9.54 8.18 -12.14
CA LEU A 60 -10.67 7.68 -11.37
C LEU A 60 -10.91 6.21 -11.67
N ALA A 61 -11.43 5.48 -10.69
CA ALA A 61 -11.98 4.14 -10.93
C ALA A 61 -13.16 4.23 -11.91
N GLN A 62 -13.40 3.15 -12.65
CA GLN A 62 -14.55 3.10 -13.55
C GLN A 62 -15.85 3.22 -12.74
N PRO A 63 -16.87 3.95 -13.24
CA PRO A 63 -18.14 4.08 -12.53
C PRO A 63 -18.77 2.73 -12.17
N SER A 64 -18.72 1.75 -13.08
CA SER A 64 -19.20 0.39 -12.84
C SER A 64 -18.46 -0.31 -11.70
N THR A 65 -17.16 -0.03 -11.51
CA THR A 65 -16.40 -0.54 -10.36
C THR A 65 -16.91 0.07 -9.06
N LEU A 66 -17.15 1.38 -9.02
CA LEU A 66 -17.64 2.08 -7.83
C LEU A 66 -19.07 1.61 -7.46
N GLU A 67 -19.94 1.44 -8.46
CA GLU A 67 -21.30 0.93 -8.29
C GLU A 67 -21.34 -0.55 -7.82
N SER A 68 -20.24 -1.28 -8.04
CA SER A 68 -20.06 -2.67 -7.59
C SER A 68 -19.59 -2.78 -6.14
N ILE A 69 -19.47 -1.66 -5.41
CA ILE A 69 -18.97 -1.61 -4.05
C ILE A 69 -19.92 -0.80 -3.18
N GLN A 70 -20.28 -1.35 -2.02
CA GLN A 70 -21.07 -0.68 -1.01
C GLN A 70 -20.29 -0.59 0.29
N VAL A 71 -20.21 0.61 0.87
CA VAL A 71 -19.72 0.77 2.25
C VAL A 71 -20.88 0.50 3.20
N ARG A 72 -20.67 -0.40 4.16
CA ARG A 72 -21.68 -0.73 5.17
C ARG A 72 -21.03 -1.19 6.47
N ASP A 73 -21.84 -1.27 7.51
CA ASP A 73 -21.42 -1.81 8.80
C ASP A 73 -20.97 -3.28 8.64
N THR A 74 -19.83 -3.60 9.23
CA THR A 74 -19.25 -4.96 9.27
C THR A 74 -19.91 -5.84 10.32
N GLY A 75 -20.59 -5.25 11.30
CA GLY A 75 -21.08 -5.95 12.50
C GLY A 75 -19.97 -6.35 13.47
N THR A 76 -18.77 -5.79 13.31
CA THR A 76 -17.58 -6.11 14.11
C THR A 76 -16.94 -4.84 14.69
N ILE A 77 -15.84 -5.01 15.44
CA ILE A 77 -15.07 -3.86 15.95
C ILE A 77 -14.41 -3.03 14.84
N LYS A 78 -14.35 -3.54 13.59
CA LYS A 78 -13.85 -2.81 12.43
C LYS A 78 -14.81 -1.70 11.96
N SER A 79 -16.00 -1.61 12.55
CA SER A 79 -17.03 -0.63 12.21
C SER A 79 -17.50 -0.77 10.76
N PHE A 80 -17.04 0.07 9.83
CA PHE A 80 -17.47 0.04 8.42
C PHE A 80 -16.45 -0.68 7.54
N GLY A 81 -16.93 -1.25 6.44
CA GLY A 81 -16.10 -1.92 5.44
C GLY A 81 -16.71 -1.78 4.05
N ALA A 82 -15.87 -1.96 3.04
CA ALA A 82 -16.28 -1.99 1.65
C ALA A 82 -16.64 -3.42 1.22
N PHE A 83 -17.85 -3.62 0.69
CA PHE A 83 -18.35 -4.94 0.29
C PHE A 83 -18.71 -4.95 -1.19
N CYS A 84 -18.36 -6.05 -1.84
CA CYS A 84 -18.62 -6.30 -3.24
C CYS A 84 -20.12 -6.58 -3.47
N THR A 85 -20.81 -5.78 -4.28
CA THR A 85 -22.23 -5.97 -4.64
C THR A 85 -22.42 -6.63 -6.01
N GLN A 86 -21.38 -6.58 -6.86
CA GLN A 86 -21.29 -7.27 -8.15
C GLN A 86 -19.88 -7.83 -8.31
N PRO A 87 -19.67 -8.95 -9.03
CA PRO A 87 -18.35 -9.57 -9.16
C PRO A 87 -17.29 -8.59 -9.67
N LEU A 88 -16.13 -8.57 -9.01
CA LEU A 88 -14.98 -7.78 -9.42
C LEU A 88 -13.87 -8.71 -9.91
N VAL A 89 -13.29 -8.37 -11.06
CA VAL A 89 -12.22 -9.16 -11.67
C VAL A 89 -10.86 -8.75 -11.14
N LYS A 90 -9.92 -9.68 -11.16
CA LYS A 90 -8.51 -9.42 -10.85
C LYS A 90 -7.99 -8.18 -11.60
N GLU A 91 -7.16 -7.40 -10.93
CA GLU A 91 -6.48 -6.20 -11.44
C GLU A 91 -7.41 -5.02 -11.75
N THR A 92 -8.69 -5.09 -11.34
CA THR A 92 -9.59 -3.94 -11.34
C THR A 92 -9.03 -2.84 -10.44
N PHE A 93 -8.87 -1.63 -10.99
CA PHE A 93 -8.45 -0.45 -10.23
C PHE A 93 -9.59 0.11 -9.36
N LEU A 94 -9.32 0.29 -8.07
CA LEU A 94 -10.28 0.71 -7.06
C LEU A 94 -10.20 2.21 -6.74
N GLY A 95 -9.13 2.88 -7.17
CA GLY A 95 -8.88 4.28 -6.86
C GLY A 95 -7.58 4.49 -6.10
N PHE A 96 -7.28 5.75 -5.83
CA PHE A 96 -6.16 6.15 -4.97
C PHE A 96 -6.63 6.28 -3.52
N TYR A 97 -5.71 6.04 -2.59
CA TYR A 97 -5.94 6.40 -1.20
C TYR A 97 -5.93 7.93 -1.06
N GLU A 98 -7.05 8.49 -0.63
CA GLU A 98 -7.29 9.93 -0.57
C GLU A 98 -7.23 10.41 0.87
N GLY A 99 -6.65 11.59 1.07
CA GLY A 99 -6.55 12.17 2.38
C GLY A 99 -5.66 13.40 2.41
N LYS A 100 -5.38 13.87 3.62
CA LYS A 100 -4.44 14.95 3.88
C LYS A 100 -3.02 14.41 3.87
N LEU A 101 -2.15 15.01 3.06
CA LEU A 101 -0.72 14.71 3.08
C LEU A 101 -0.08 15.27 4.36
N ILE A 102 0.64 14.40 5.07
CA ILE A 102 1.39 14.74 6.28
C ILE A 102 2.85 14.43 6.02
N ASN A 103 3.69 15.46 6.12
CA ASN A 103 5.13 15.34 6.01
C ASN A 103 5.75 15.56 7.40
N ILE A 104 6.44 14.54 7.90
CA ILE A 104 7.12 14.65 9.19
C ILE A 104 8.55 15.10 8.92
N LYS A 105 8.80 16.39 9.14
CA LYS A 105 10.12 17.01 8.90
C LYS A 105 11.21 16.50 9.84
N SER A 106 10.83 15.96 11.00
CA SER A 106 11.71 15.31 11.98
C SER A 106 11.42 13.81 12.02
N SER A 107 12.38 12.98 11.62
CA SER A 107 12.25 11.52 11.66
C SER A 107 12.31 10.95 13.09
N SER A 108 11.87 11.71 14.10
CA SER A 108 11.81 11.20 15.47
C SER A 108 10.73 10.13 15.53
N SER A 109 11.04 8.99 16.14
CA SER A 109 10.08 7.90 16.30
C SER A 109 8.85 8.30 17.13
N GLU A 110 8.99 9.37 17.92
CA GLU A 110 7.95 9.89 18.81
C GLU A 110 6.86 10.62 18.01
N ASP A 111 7.24 11.51 17.08
CA ASP A 111 6.32 12.24 16.19
C ASP A 111 5.49 11.27 15.32
N ILE A 112 6.14 10.23 14.78
CA ILE A 112 5.46 9.16 14.03
C ILE A 112 4.49 8.40 14.94
N SER A 113 4.91 8.08 16.17
CA SER A 113 4.05 7.33 17.10
C SER A 113 2.81 8.12 17.50
N GLU A 114 2.94 9.44 17.66
CA GLU A 114 1.83 10.31 18.06
C GLU A 114 0.84 10.48 16.91
N LEU A 115 1.34 10.69 15.68
CA LEU A 115 0.49 10.71 14.49
C LEU A 115 -0.23 9.38 14.26
N VAL A 116 0.47 8.25 14.37
CA VAL A 116 -0.14 6.94 14.19
C VAL A 116 -1.15 6.64 15.31
N LYS A 117 -1.04 7.25 16.49
CA LYS A 117 -2.04 7.08 17.57
C LYS A 117 -3.32 7.88 17.36
N THR A 118 -3.33 8.90 16.50
CA THR A 118 -4.47 9.82 16.42
C THR A 118 -5.61 9.30 15.56
N THR A 119 -5.33 8.53 14.49
CA THR A 119 -6.37 7.91 13.65
C THR A 119 -5.94 6.54 13.13
N ASP A 120 -6.94 5.70 12.81
CA ASP A 120 -6.73 4.39 12.17
C ASP A 120 -6.59 4.47 10.64
N TYR A 121 -6.61 5.70 10.09
CA TYR A 121 -6.66 5.98 8.66
C TYR A 121 -5.36 6.61 8.14
N VAL A 122 -4.23 6.24 8.74
CA VAL A 122 -2.90 6.73 8.38
C VAL A 122 -2.18 5.70 7.51
N MET A 123 -1.78 6.12 6.30
CA MET A 123 -1.03 5.30 5.35
C MET A 123 0.35 5.90 5.06
N SER A 124 1.41 5.13 5.24
CA SER A 124 2.76 5.55 4.84
C SER A 124 2.95 5.45 3.32
N LEU A 125 3.55 6.48 2.72
CA LEU A 125 3.82 6.58 1.28
C LEU A 125 5.27 6.25 0.91
N ASP A 126 6.19 6.30 1.86
CA ASP A 126 7.64 6.20 1.60
C ASP A 126 8.39 5.40 2.68
N GLY A 127 7.66 4.66 3.52
CA GLY A 127 8.25 3.86 4.58
C GLY A 127 8.49 4.62 5.89
N GLY A 128 8.07 5.89 6.01
CA GLY A 128 7.88 6.52 7.32
C GLY A 128 8.16 8.01 7.43
N ALA A 129 8.42 8.73 6.33
CA ALA A 129 8.61 10.19 6.34
C ALA A 129 7.37 10.94 5.86
N THR A 130 6.59 10.33 4.96
CA THR A 130 5.38 10.89 4.40
C THR A 130 4.20 9.96 4.59
N PHE A 131 3.09 10.53 5.04
CA PHE A 131 1.85 9.83 5.33
C PHE A 131 0.66 10.48 4.64
N MET A 132 -0.37 9.69 4.38
CA MET A 132 -1.70 10.14 3.98
C MET A 132 -2.68 9.83 5.11
N GLU A 133 -3.42 10.84 5.55
CA GLU A 133 -4.43 10.74 6.63
C GLU A 133 -5.83 10.84 6.01
N GLY A 134 -6.59 9.74 6.06
CA GLY A 134 -7.87 9.59 5.37
C GLY A 134 -9.11 9.78 6.24
N PHE A 135 -9.01 10.23 7.49
CA PHE A 135 -10.13 10.23 8.45
C PHE A 135 -11.32 11.05 7.97
N GLU A 136 -11.10 12.25 7.44
CA GLU A 136 -12.19 13.09 6.89
C GLU A 136 -12.91 12.37 5.74
N ARG A 137 -12.16 11.72 4.84
CA ARG A 137 -12.72 10.96 3.71
C ARG A 137 -13.50 9.74 4.18
N ALA A 138 -13.06 9.08 5.25
CA ALA A 138 -13.71 7.91 5.84
C ALA A 138 -15.04 8.22 6.54
N GLN A 139 -15.35 9.50 6.79
CA GLN A 139 -16.66 9.89 7.31
C GLN A 139 -17.76 9.79 6.26
N ASP A 140 -17.43 9.97 4.97
CA ASP A 140 -18.38 9.81 3.87
C ASP A 140 -18.49 8.34 3.45
N ARG A 141 -19.58 7.73 3.91
CA ARG A 141 -19.92 6.32 3.73
C ARG A 141 -20.88 6.10 2.56
N ASP A 142 -21.36 7.16 1.91
CA ASP A 142 -22.24 7.03 0.76
C ASP A 142 -21.43 6.70 -0.50
N ILE A 143 -20.16 7.09 -0.52
CA ILE A 143 -19.24 6.91 -1.64
C ILE A 143 -18.03 6.10 -1.20
N PHE A 144 -17.82 4.94 -1.82
CA PHE A 144 -16.61 4.15 -1.62
C PHE A 144 -15.34 4.94 -1.93
N SER A 145 -14.31 4.67 -1.13
CA SER A 145 -12.93 5.11 -1.32
C SER A 145 -12.02 4.08 -0.64
N PRO A 146 -10.77 3.88 -1.10
CA PRO A 146 -9.84 2.94 -0.48
C PRO A 146 -9.60 3.11 1.02
N VAL A 147 -9.95 4.26 1.61
CA VAL A 147 -9.95 4.47 3.07
C VAL A 147 -10.88 3.52 3.83
N HIS A 148 -11.88 2.94 3.15
CA HIS A 148 -12.86 2.01 3.73
C HIS A 148 -12.44 0.54 3.63
N LEU A 149 -11.27 0.24 3.06
CA LEU A 149 -10.77 -1.12 2.98
C LEU A 149 -10.20 -1.54 4.33
N ASN A 150 -10.70 -2.65 4.86
CA ASN A 150 -10.26 -3.17 6.15
C ASN A 150 -9.01 -4.03 6.06
N HIS A 151 -8.42 -4.32 7.23
CA HIS A 151 -7.32 -5.25 7.32
C HIS A 151 -7.77 -6.70 7.10
N ALA A 152 -7.00 -7.42 6.29
CA ALA A 152 -6.90 -8.87 6.32
C ALA A 152 -5.44 -9.31 6.24
N ASP A 153 -5.10 -10.42 6.90
CA ASP A 153 -3.77 -11.01 6.82
C ASP A 153 -3.42 -11.39 5.38
N LYS A 154 -2.19 -11.10 4.95
CA LYS A 154 -1.69 -11.35 3.59
C LYS A 154 -1.88 -12.79 3.10
N ALA A 155 -1.78 -13.76 4.00
CA ALA A 155 -1.93 -15.18 3.68
C ALA A 155 -3.40 -15.66 3.72
N SER A 156 -4.33 -14.83 4.20
CA SER A 156 -5.75 -15.19 4.28
C SER A 156 -6.44 -15.00 2.94
N ALA A 157 -7.50 -15.79 2.71
CA ALA A 157 -8.36 -15.60 1.54
C ALA A 157 -9.03 -14.21 1.52
N GLY A 158 -9.20 -13.58 2.69
CA GLY A 158 -9.80 -12.25 2.81
C GLY A 158 -8.91 -11.12 2.27
N CYS A 159 -7.59 -11.31 2.16
CA CYS A 159 -6.70 -10.32 1.55
C CYS A 159 -6.84 -10.34 0.02
N ASN A 160 -7.87 -9.68 -0.47
CA ASN A 160 -8.28 -9.66 -1.88
C ASN A 160 -8.01 -8.32 -2.58
N CYS A 161 -7.38 -7.37 -1.89
CA CYS A 161 -6.91 -6.10 -2.46
C CYS A 161 -5.38 -5.97 -2.36
N LEU A 162 -4.79 -5.31 -3.35
CA LEU A 162 -3.37 -4.99 -3.46
C LEU A 162 -3.22 -3.47 -3.38
N ARG A 163 -2.19 -3.00 -2.67
CA ARG A 163 -1.74 -1.62 -2.76
C ARG A 163 -0.50 -1.51 -3.63
N VAL A 164 -0.43 -0.49 -4.46
CA VAL A 164 0.69 -0.19 -5.35
C VAL A 164 1.10 1.26 -5.15
N LEU A 165 2.37 1.47 -4.82
CA LEU A 165 2.96 2.80 -4.75
C LEU A 165 3.18 3.35 -6.16
N SER A 166 2.68 4.56 -6.42
CA SER A 166 2.93 5.24 -7.70
C SER A 166 4.44 5.36 -7.97
N SER A 167 4.83 5.18 -9.23
CA SER A 167 6.21 5.40 -9.68
C SER A 167 6.63 6.86 -9.57
N GLN A 168 5.66 7.78 -9.61
CA GLN A 168 5.87 9.22 -9.40
C GLN A 168 5.94 9.59 -7.91
N GLY A 169 5.76 8.62 -7.00
CA GLY A 169 5.69 8.85 -5.57
C GLY A 169 4.39 9.53 -5.12
N GLY A 170 4.24 9.71 -3.81
CA GLY A 170 3.18 10.55 -3.21
C GLY A 170 1.75 10.00 -3.28
N GLN A 171 1.52 8.84 -3.88
CA GLN A 171 0.19 8.23 -3.99
C GLN A 171 0.25 6.71 -3.87
N VAL A 172 -0.84 6.13 -3.35
CA VAL A 172 -1.05 4.69 -3.28
C VAL A 172 -2.32 4.34 -4.04
N ALA A 173 -2.17 3.52 -5.07
CA ALA A 173 -3.26 2.96 -5.88
C ALA A 173 -3.70 1.61 -5.32
N PHE A 174 -5.00 1.34 -5.35
CA PHE A 174 -5.57 0.07 -4.92
C PHE A 174 -6.13 -0.72 -6.10
N PHE A 175 -5.94 -2.04 -6.04
CA PHE A 175 -6.38 -2.97 -7.07
C PHE A 175 -6.96 -4.24 -6.46
N ILE A 176 -7.80 -4.93 -7.22
CA ILE A 176 -8.28 -6.26 -6.88
C ILE A 176 -7.17 -7.30 -7.11
N ALA A 177 -6.87 -8.12 -6.11
CA ALA A 177 -5.78 -9.11 -6.10
C ALA A 177 -6.10 -10.42 -6.82
N ARG A 178 -7.39 -10.78 -6.81
CA ARG A 178 -8.00 -11.99 -7.36
C ARG A 178 -9.47 -11.69 -7.65
N ASP A 179 -10.14 -12.50 -8.44
CA ASP A 179 -11.59 -12.34 -8.61
C ASP A 179 -12.31 -12.37 -7.25
N VAL A 180 -13.27 -11.47 -7.07
CA VAL A 180 -14.06 -11.27 -5.84
C VAL A 180 -15.53 -11.47 -6.15
N ASN A 181 -16.17 -12.31 -5.34
CA ASN A 181 -17.59 -12.61 -5.45
C ASN A 181 -18.45 -11.60 -4.69
N ILE A 182 -19.73 -11.57 -5.04
CA ILE A 182 -20.75 -10.79 -4.34
C ILE A 182 -20.77 -11.16 -2.86
N GLY A 183 -20.83 -10.14 -2.01
CA GLY A 183 -20.91 -10.26 -0.55
C GLY A 183 -19.56 -10.33 0.16
N GLU A 184 -18.46 -10.57 -0.56
CA GLU A 184 -17.12 -10.53 0.03
C GLU A 184 -16.75 -9.09 0.46
N GLU A 185 -16.06 -8.97 1.60
CA GLU A 185 -15.45 -7.72 2.05
C GLU A 185 -14.14 -7.49 1.29
N LEU A 186 -13.89 -6.26 0.87
CA LEU A 186 -12.66 -5.83 0.24
C LEU A 186 -11.64 -5.45 1.32
N CYS A 187 -10.59 -6.24 1.43
CA CYS A 187 -9.58 -6.08 2.47
C CYS A 187 -8.16 -6.17 1.91
N PHE A 188 -7.22 -5.52 2.59
CA PHE A 188 -5.80 -5.58 2.27
C PHE A 188 -4.94 -5.75 3.52
N ASP A 189 -3.70 -6.15 3.31
CA ASP A 189 -2.71 -6.18 4.38
C ASP A 189 -2.21 -4.77 4.69
N TYR A 190 -2.54 -4.25 5.88
CA TYR A 190 -2.07 -2.94 6.35
C TYR A 190 -0.54 -2.91 6.51
N GLY A 191 0.07 -4.09 6.71
CA GLY A 191 1.51 -4.26 6.88
C GLY A 191 1.97 -4.06 8.31
N GLU A 192 3.17 -4.56 8.59
CA GLU A 192 3.73 -4.65 9.95
C GLU A 192 3.89 -3.28 10.64
N ASN A 193 4.23 -2.23 9.88
CA ASN A 193 4.42 -0.90 10.43
C ASN A 193 3.15 -0.32 11.05
N TYR A 194 1.97 -0.67 10.53
CA TYR A 194 0.70 -0.27 11.14
C TYR A 194 0.48 -0.96 12.48
N TRP A 195 0.83 -2.25 12.57
CA TRP A 195 0.59 -3.07 13.76
C TRP A 195 1.61 -2.85 14.88
N LYS A 196 2.71 -2.15 14.61
CA LYS A 196 3.76 -1.87 15.59
C LYS A 196 3.20 -1.04 16.76
N GLY A 197 3.17 -1.62 17.96
CA GLY A 197 2.55 -1.03 19.15
C GLY A 197 1.02 -1.21 19.23
N ARG A 198 0.43 -1.96 18.30
CA ARG A 198 -1.01 -2.29 18.21
C ARG A 198 -1.23 -3.79 17.98
N GLU A 199 -0.25 -4.62 18.31
CA GLU A 199 -0.22 -6.03 17.92
C GLU A 199 -1.42 -6.83 18.47
N ILE A 200 -1.91 -6.45 19.65
CA ILE A 200 -3.07 -7.08 20.31
C ILE A 200 -4.40 -6.79 19.57
N GLN A 201 -4.44 -5.72 18.76
CA GLN A 201 -5.63 -5.32 18.00
C GLN A 201 -5.68 -5.96 16.60
N LYS A 202 -4.65 -6.73 16.23
CA LYS A 202 -4.60 -7.41 14.93
C LYS A 202 -5.61 -8.58 14.92
N ILE A 203 -6.70 -8.40 14.19
CA ILE A 203 -7.82 -9.36 14.07
C ILE A 203 -8.09 -9.70 12.60
#